data_AF-A0A2H1IWC0-F1
#
_entry.id   AF-A0A2H1IWC0-F1
#
_cell.length_a   1.000
_cell.length_b   1.000
_cell.length_c   1.000
_cell.angle_alpha   90.00
_cell.angle_beta   90.00
_cell.angle_gamma   90.00
#
_symmetry.space_group_name_H-M   'P 1'
#
loop_
_entity.id
_entity.type
_entity.pdbx_description
1 polymer ?
#
loop_
_entity_poly.entity_id
_entity_poly.type
_entity_poly.pdbx_seq_one_letter_code
_entity_poly.pdbx_strand_id
1 'polypeptide(L)' 'MTALSLDGDPFDYRITKSGMLIIVRDGRTVMELGGQKAAALIPKLGRGHDFDQQLLARATGNYRRGNERHNRRPH' A
#
# COMPACT_ATOMS: atom_id res chain seq x y z
N MET A 1 -18.82 -13.79 15.76
CA MET A 1 -17.98 -12.63 15.43
C MET A 1 -17.19 -12.99 14.18
N THR A 2 -17.77 -12.79 13.00
CA THR A 2 -17.12 -13.20 11.74
C THR A 2 -17.34 -12.06 10.75
N ALA A 3 -16.24 -11.45 10.31
CA ALA A 3 -16.25 -10.28 9.45
C ALA A 3 -17.07 -10.53 8.19
N LEU A 4 -17.97 -9.60 7.91
CA LEU A 4 -18.79 -9.54 6.70
C LEU A 4 -17.89 -9.56 5.46
N SER A 5 -18.18 -10.53 4.61
CA SER A 5 -17.93 -10.64 3.17
C SER A 5 -17.30 -9.41 2.50
N LEU A 6 -16.01 -9.50 2.17
CA LEU A 6 -15.44 -8.77 1.04
C LEU A 6 -15.57 -9.69 -0.18
N ASP A 7 -16.68 -9.54 -0.91
CA ASP A 7 -16.96 -10.20 -2.20
C ASP A 7 -16.07 -9.65 -3.35
N GLY A 8 -14.87 -9.17 -3.01
CA GLY A 8 -13.93 -8.61 -3.96
C GLY A 8 -12.54 -8.70 -3.35
N ASP A 9 -11.65 -9.40 -4.03
CA ASP A 9 -10.32 -9.81 -3.58
C ASP A 9 -9.64 -8.78 -2.66
N PRO A 10 -9.51 -9.09 -1.35
CA PRO A 10 -8.93 -8.16 -0.39
C PRO A 10 -7.48 -7.84 -0.75
N PHE A 11 -7.05 -6.63 -0.43
CA PHE A 11 -5.66 -6.23 -0.55
C PHE A 11 -4.88 -6.73 0.66
N ASP A 12 -3.84 -7.50 0.38
CA ASP A 12 -2.78 -7.84 1.31
C ASP A 12 -1.64 -6.83 1.24
N TYR A 13 -0.87 -6.73 2.32
CA TYR A 13 0.34 -5.91 2.33
C TYR A 13 1.47 -6.56 3.12
N ARG A 14 2.71 -6.29 2.71
CA ARG A 14 3.93 -6.77 3.36
C ARG A 14 4.95 -5.66 3.47
N ILE A 15 5.55 -5.52 4.64
CA ILE A 15 6.63 -4.57 4.88
C ILE A 15 7.96 -5.33 4.84
N THR A 16 8.88 -4.89 4.00
CA THR A 16 10.24 -5.45 3.91
C THR A 16 11.16 -4.84 4.97
N LYS A 17 12.27 -5.51 5.26
CA LYS A 17 13.30 -5.01 6.19
C LYS A 17 13.91 -3.66 5.76
N SER A 18 13.86 -3.35 4.47
CA SER A 18 14.32 -2.07 3.90
C SER A 18 13.30 -0.93 4.06
N GLY A 19 12.15 -1.19 4.68
CA GLY A 19 11.07 -0.21 4.84
C GLY A 19 10.24 0.00 3.58
N MET A 20 10.19 -1.00 2.69
CA MET A 20 9.34 -0.99 1.50
C MET A 20 8.00 -1.68 1.79
N LEU A 21 6.91 -1.09 1.36
CA LEU A 21 5.56 -1.63 1.47
C LEU A 21 5.14 -2.24 0.14
N ILE A 22 4.93 -3.55 0.12
CA ILE A 22 4.46 -4.33 -1.02
C ILE A 22 2.98 -4.58 -0.83
N ILE A 23 2.17 -4.24 -1.84
CA ILE A 23 0.72 -4.46 -1.86
C ILE A 23 0.45 -5.64 -2.80
N VAL A 24 -0.25 -6.64 -2.28
CA VAL A 24 -0.59 -7.88 -2.96
C VAL A 24 -2.10 -7.96 -3.08
N ARG A 25 -2.59 -8.45 -4.22
CA ARG A 25 -4.00 -8.75 -4.43
C ARG A 25 -4.08 -10.06 -5.18
N ASP A 26 -4.90 -10.99 -4.71
CA ASP A 26 -5.05 -12.31 -5.34
C ASP A 26 -3.69 -13.03 -5.55
N GLY A 27 -2.81 -12.96 -4.55
CA GLY A 27 -1.46 -13.54 -4.61
C GLY A 27 -0.49 -12.86 -5.58
N ARG A 28 -0.91 -11.78 -6.27
CA ARG A 28 -0.07 -11.02 -7.21
C ARG A 28 0.32 -9.68 -6.61
N THR A 29 1.60 -9.33 -6.71
CA THR A 29 2.06 -7.99 -6.31
C THR A 29 1.51 -6.97 -7.31
N VAL A 30 0.62 -6.11 -6.84
CA VAL A 30 0.01 -5.06 -7.65
C VAL A 30 0.76 -3.75 -7.56
N MET A 31 1.45 -3.52 -6.44
CA MET A 31 2.18 -2.28 -6.21
C MET A 31 3.28 -2.43 -5.17
N GLU A 32 4.38 -1.70 -5.35
CA GLU A 32 5.44 -1.61 -4.36
C GLU A 32 5.78 -0.14 -4.09
N LEU A 33 5.79 0.23 -2.81
CA LEU A 33 6.05 1.58 -2.32
C LEU A 33 7.35 1.56 -1.52
N GLY A 34 8.32 2.40 -1.89
CA GLY A 34 9.58 2.55 -1.16
C GLY A 34 9.77 3.96 -0.60
N GLY A 35 10.75 4.11 0.30
CA GLY A 35 11.20 5.39 0.82
C GLY A 35 10.12 6.15 1.60
N GLN A 36 10.00 7.46 1.34
CA GLN A 36 9.08 8.34 2.06
C GLN A 36 7.60 7.91 1.94
N LYS A 37 7.21 7.28 0.82
CA LYS A 37 5.83 6.87 0.58
C LYS A 37 5.44 5.71 1.49
N ALA A 38 6.31 4.71 1.58
CA ALA A 38 6.14 3.61 2.51
C ALA A 38 6.14 4.13 3.95
N ALA A 39 7.11 4.97 4.31
CA ALA A 39 7.18 5.58 5.65
C ALA A 39 5.93 6.41 6.01
N ALA A 40 5.23 7.01 5.03
CA ALA A 40 3.99 7.75 5.24
C ALA A 40 2.73 6.87 5.29
N LEU A 41 2.74 5.70 4.63
CA LEU A 41 1.61 4.78 4.55
C LEU A 41 1.62 3.74 5.69
N ILE A 42 2.80 3.19 6.01
CA ILE A 42 3.01 2.21 7.10
C ILE A 42 2.36 2.63 8.42
N PRO A 43 2.56 3.85 8.95
CA PRO A 43 1.96 4.25 10.23
C PRO A 43 0.44 4.47 10.17
N LYS A 44 -0.15 4.49 8.97
CA LYS A 44 -1.60 4.60 8.78
C LYS A 44 -2.29 3.24 8.69
N LEU A 45 -1.53 2.17 8.44
CA LEU A 45 -2.02 0.78 8.44
C LEU A 45 -2.17 0.26 9.87
N GLY A 46 -3.09 -0.68 10.08
CA GLY A 46 -3.39 -1.26 11.39
C GLY A 46 -4.42 -0.45 12.20
N ARG A 47 -5.06 0.55 11.59
CA ARG A 47 -6.16 1.32 12.21
C ARG A 47 -7.47 0.53 12.25
N GLY A 48 -7.65 -0.40 11.32
CA GLY A 48 -8.83 -1.24 11.21
C GLY A 48 -8.93 -1.83 9.81
N HIS A 49 -9.51 -3.03 9.69
CA HIS A 49 -9.54 -3.78 8.44
C HIS A 49 -10.14 -2.98 7.27
N ASP A 50 -11.33 -2.40 7.44
CA ASP A 50 -11.98 -1.58 6.40
C ASP A 50 -11.18 -0.33 6.02
N PHE A 51 -10.56 0.31 7.01
CA PHE A 51 -9.74 1.50 6.77
C PHE A 51 -8.47 1.15 5.98
N ASP A 52 -7.82 0.06 6.35
CA ASP A 52 -6.62 -0.44 5.69
C ASP A 52 -6.95 -0.85 4.24
N GLN A 53 -8.06 -1.56 4.02
CA GLN A 53 -8.53 -1.92 2.68
C GLN A 53 -8.78 -0.69 1.80
N GLN A 54 -9.47 0.34 2.31
CA GLN A 54 -9.68 1.59 1.57
C GLN A 54 -8.37 2.34 1.28
N LEU A 55 -7.43 2.33 2.23
CA LEU A 55 -6.13 2.98 2.07
C LEU A 55 -5.30 2.29 0.98
N LEU A 56 -5.27 0.95 0.98
CA LEU A 56 -4.59 0.15 -0.04
C LEU A 56 -5.26 0.26 -1.41
N ALA A 57 -6.60 0.29 -1.47
CA ALA A 57 -7.35 0.53 -2.71
C ALA A 57 -7.05 1.91 -3.30
N ARG A 58 -6.92 2.95 -2.46
CA ARG A 58 -6.51 4.30 -2.91
C ARG A 58 -5.07 4.31 -3.41
N ALA A 59 -4.16 3.61 -2.73
CA ALA A 59 -2.77 3.49 -3.12
C ALA A 59 -2.63 2.77 -4.48
N THR A 60 -3.32 1.65 -4.67
CA THR A 60 -3.26 0.87 -5.91
C THR A 60 -4.04 1.49 -7.07
N GLY A 61 -5.16 2.17 -6.80
CA GLY A 61 -6.05 2.72 -7.83
C GLY A 61 -5.65 4.10 -8.37
N ASN A 62 -4.97 4.95 -7.60
CA ASN A 62 -4.82 6.36 -7.95
C ASN A 62 -3.37 6.88 -8.03
N TYR A 63 -2.38 6.02 -7.74
CA TYR A 63 -0.99 6.46 -7.64
C TYR A 63 -0.28 6.71 -8.98
N ARG A 64 -0.92 6.40 -10.12
CA ARG A 64 -0.36 6.58 -11.46
C ARG A 64 0.04 8.02 -11.82
N ARG A 65 -0.38 9.04 -11.06
CA ARG A 65 -0.05 10.46 -11.34
C ARG A 65 1.11 11.04 -10.53
N GLY A 66 1.66 10.31 -9.55
CA GLY A 66 2.63 10.87 -8.59
C GLY A 66 4.10 10.50 -8.80
N ASN A 67 4.46 9.80 -9.89
CA ASN A 67 5.81 9.23 -10.01
C ASN A 67 6.89 10.14 -10.63
N GLU A 68 6.58 11.39 -10.98
CA GLU A 68 7.58 12.31 -11.53
C GLU A 68 7.78 13.50 -10.61
N ARG A 69 8.55 13.31 -9.53
CA ARG A 69 9.30 14.35 -8.79
C ARG A 69 9.72 13.75 -7.45
N HIS A 70 10.85 13.05 -7.41
CA HIS A 70 11.91 13.31 -6.41
C HIS A 70 13.08 12.33 -6.55
N ASN A 71 13.64 12.19 -7.76
CA ASN A 71 15.04 11.78 -7.87
C ASN A 71 15.88 13.03 -8.21
N ARG A 72 16.04 13.91 -7.23
CA ARG A 72 17.18 14.82 -7.18
C ARG A 72 18.01 14.43 -5.97
N ARG A 73 18.94 13.50 -6.18
CA ARG A 73 20.19 13.50 -5.42
C ARG A 73 21.22 14.21 -6.31
N PRO A 74 21.70 15.41 -5.94
CA PRO A 74 22.95 15.90 -6.51
C PRO A 74 24.09 15.09 -5.87
N HIS A 75 25.00 14.60 -6.70
CA HIS A 75 26.36 14.28 -6.25
C HIS A 75 27.23 15.50 -6.56
#